data_AF-A0A969R1W4-F1
#
_entry.id   AF-A0A969R1W4-F1
#
_cell.length_a   1.000
_cell.length_b   1.000
_cell.length_c   1.000
_cell.angle_alpha   90.00
_cell.angle_beta   90.00
_cell.angle_gamma   90.00
#
_symmetry.space_group_name_H-M   'P 1'
#
loop_
_entity.id
_entity.type
_entity.pdbx_description
1 polymer ?
#
loop_
_entity_poly.entity_id
_entity_poly.type
_entity_poly.pdbx_seq_one_letter_code
_entity_poly.pdbx_strand_id
1 'polypeptide(L)' 'MKIIYNLIPILDNFCSKLSNKRTEPKVWQKCDRQGNKYWLTFDPITGLSSCFCDEREVRMWLDQHHYSQRK' A
#
# COMPACT_ATOMS: atom_id res chain seq x y z
N MET A 1 25.41 1.07 1.82
CA MET A 1 24.18 0.88 2.61
C MET A 1 23.36 -0.23 1.96
N LYS A 2 23.09 -1.31 2.69
CA LYS A 2 22.29 -2.47 2.24
C LYS A 2 21.21 -2.68 3.29
N ILE A 3 19.96 -2.33 2.98
CA ILE A 3 18.82 -2.71 3.81
C ILE A 3 17.71 -3.21 2.87
N ILE A 4 17.99 -4.37 2.29
CA ILE A 4 17.04 -5.37 1.80
C ILE A 4 17.62 -6.60 2.49
N TYR A 5 16.99 -7.24 3.45
CA TYR A 5 15.72 -7.94 3.46
C TYR A 5 15.31 -8.07 4.94
N ASN A 6 14.01 -8.02 5.29
CA ASN A 6 13.43 -8.72 6.47
C ASN A 6 11.96 -8.36 6.77
N LEU A 7 11.07 -8.28 5.77
CA LEU A 7 9.62 -8.19 6.08
C LEU A 7 8.75 -8.94 5.06
N ILE A 8 8.91 -10.25 5.00
CA ILE A 8 7.79 -11.17 4.75
C ILE A 8 7.91 -12.18 5.90
N PRO A 9 6.96 -12.19 6.88
CA PRO A 9 5.67 -12.80 6.62
C PRO A 9 4.51 -12.15 7.41
N ILE A 10 3.68 -11.34 6.75
CA ILE A 10 2.25 -11.22 7.11
C ILE A 10 1.46 -11.08 5.80
N LEU A 11 1.57 -12.09 4.95
CA LEU A 11 0.68 -12.30 3.81
C LEU A 11 -0.34 -13.39 4.19
N ASP A 12 -1.07 -13.22 5.30
CA ASP A 12 -2.34 -13.94 5.42
C ASP A 12 -3.24 -13.39 6.53
N ASN A 13 -4.04 -12.40 6.15
CA ASN A 13 -5.47 -12.32 6.46
C ASN A 13 -5.99 -11.05 5.78
N PHE A 14 -7.30 -10.87 5.67
CA PHE A 14 -7.96 -9.62 5.26
C PHE A 14 -8.27 -9.41 3.77
N CYS A 15 -8.13 -10.40 2.88
CA CYS A 15 -8.68 -10.30 1.53
C CYS A 15 -10.23 -10.42 1.47
N SER A 16 -10.91 -10.86 2.53
CA SER A 16 -12.32 -11.29 2.43
C SER A 16 -13.40 -10.29 2.87
N LYS A 17 -13.08 -9.15 3.49
CA LYS A 17 -14.11 -8.29 4.12
C LYS A 17 -14.46 -6.96 3.45
N LEU A 18 -13.93 -6.67 2.27
CA LEU A 18 -14.27 -5.46 1.51
C LEU A 18 -14.78 -5.83 0.12
N SER A 19 -15.79 -6.69 0.08
CA SER A 19 -16.68 -6.80 -1.06
C SER A 19 -17.70 -5.68 -0.94
N ASN A 20 -17.42 -4.55 -1.61
CA ASN A 20 -18.40 -3.72 -2.30
C ASN A 20 -17.61 -2.68 -3.12
N LYS A 21 -17.53 -2.90 -4.46
CA LYS A 21 -16.81 -2.11 -5.49
C LYS A 21 -15.26 -2.24 -5.51
N ARG A 22 -14.77 -3.39 -6.00
CA ARG A 22 -13.33 -3.73 -6.16
C ARG A 22 -12.62 -2.93 -7.27
N THR A 23 -12.45 -1.62 -7.13
CA THR A 23 -11.58 -0.86 -8.05
C THR A 23 -10.77 0.25 -7.38
N GLU A 24 -11.02 0.59 -6.12
CA GLU A 24 -10.26 1.63 -5.44
C GLU A 24 -8.99 1.06 -4.79
N PRO A 25 -7.84 1.76 -4.88
CA PRO A 25 -6.64 1.36 -4.18
C PRO A 25 -6.84 1.46 -2.67
N LYS A 26 -6.28 0.48 -1.97
CA LYS A 26 -6.31 0.40 -0.52
C LYS A 26 -5.02 0.95 0.04
N VAL A 27 -5.14 1.73 1.12
CA VAL A 27 -4.02 2.31 1.85
C VAL A 27 -4.17 2.00 3.33
N TRP A 28 -3.09 1.56 3.97
CA TRP A 28 -3.04 1.30 5.41
C TRP A 28 -1.85 2.03 6.04
N GLN A 29 -2.08 2.84 7.07
CA GLN A 29 -1.02 3.34 7.93
C GLN A 29 -0.76 2.32 9.05
N LYS A 30 0.51 2.01 9.29
CA LYS A 30 0.98 1.13 10.34
C LYS A 30 2.11 1.83 11.11
N CYS A 31 2.39 1.32 12.30
CA CYS A 31 3.55 1.71 13.08
C CYS A 31 4.45 0.49 13.27
N ASP A 32 5.76 0.68 13.14
CA ASP A 32 6.73 -0.34 13.51
C ASP A 32 6.90 -0.42 15.05
N ARG A 33 7.76 -1.33 15.52
CA ARG A 33 8.04 -1.50 16.95
C ARG A 33 8.76 -0.31 17.59
N GLN A 34 9.36 0.56 16.77
CA GLN A 34 10.08 1.75 17.20
C GLN A 34 9.17 2.99 17.19
N GLY A 35 7.90 2.85 16.79
CA GLY A 35 6.95 3.95 16.69
C GLY A 35 7.01 4.70 15.36
N ASN A 36 7.80 4.24 14.38
CA ASN A 36 7.86 4.84 13.06
C ASN A 36 6.60 4.50 12.27
N LYS A 37 5.96 5.52 11.71
CA LYS A 37 4.80 5.37 10.83
C LYS A 37 5.26 4.99 9.43
N TYR A 38 4.58 4.02 8.84
CA TYR A 38 4.73 3.65 7.44
C TYR A 38 3.36 3.35 6.84
N TRP A 39 3.28 3.39 5.52
CA TRP A 39 2.06 3.20 4.76
C TRP A 39 2.24 2.05 3.78
N LEU A 40 1.23 1.21 3.67
CA LEU A 40 1.15 0.16 2.65
C LEU A 40 0.05 0.51 1.68
N THR A 41 0.32 0.37 0.38
CA THR A 41 -0.67 0.58 -0.68
C THR A 41 -0.90 -0.70 -1.46
N PHE A 42 -2.12 -0.87 -1.99
CA PHE A 42 -2.49 -1.97 -2.86
C PHE A 42 -3.55 -1.53 -3.87
N ASP A 43 -3.27 -1.64 -5.16
CA ASP A 43 -4.24 -1.43 -6.22
C ASP A 43 -4.85 -2.77 -6.67
N PRO A 44 -6.15 -3.01 -6.45
CA PRO A 44 -6.79 -4.26 -6.85
C PRO A 44 -6.94 -4.44 -8.36
N ILE A 45 -6.80 -3.38 -9.17
CA ILE A 45 -6.93 -3.45 -10.64
C ILE A 45 -5.63 -3.98 -11.26
N THR A 46 -4.51 -3.36 -10.88
CA THR A 46 -3.19 -3.71 -11.42
C THR A 46 -2.47 -4.78 -10.60
N GLY A 47 -2.94 -5.05 -9.38
CA GLY A 47 -2.27 -5.93 -8.42
C GLY A 47 -1.02 -5.31 -7.79
N LEU A 48 -0.73 -4.03 -8.06
CA LEU A 48 0.46 -3.35 -7.55
C LEU A 48 0.34 -3.10 -6.05
N SER A 49 1.44 -3.29 -5.33
CA SER A 49 1.57 -2.90 -3.93
C SER A 49 2.90 -2.24 -3.65
N SER A 50 2.91 -1.31 -2.70
CA SER A 50 4.10 -0.56 -2.30
C SER A 50 4.09 -0.25 -0.80
N CYS A 51 5.26 0.07 -0.25
CA CYS A 51 5.44 0.53 1.13
C CYS A 51 6.14 1.89 1.11
N PHE A 52 5.66 2.82 1.93
CA PHE A 52 6.17 4.19 1.99
C PHE A 52 6.37 4.64 3.43
N CYS A 53 7.34 5.52 3.65
CA CYS A 53 7.60 6.13 4.96
C CYS A 53 7.05 7.55 5.05
N ASP A 54 6.46 8.08 3.97
CA ASP A 54 5.86 9.40 3.91
C ASP A 54 4.51 9.32 3.20
N GLU A 55 3.51 10.01 3.75
CA GLU A 55 2.18 10.16 3.15
C GLU A 55 2.23 10.82 1.77
N ARG A 56 3.20 11.72 1.53
CA ARG A 56 3.37 12.38 0.24
C ARG A 56 3.70 11.37 -0.88
N GLU A 57 4.52 10.37 -0.57
CA GLU A 57 4.87 9.31 -1.53
C GLU A 57 3.64 8.43 -1.84
N VAL A 58 2.80 8.15 -0.84
CA VAL A 58 1.52 7.47 -1.03
C VAL A 58 0.63 8.24 -2.00
N ARG A 59 0.54 9.55 -1.83
CA ARG A 59 -0.30 10.40 -2.68
C ARG A 59 0.21 10.46 -4.12
N MET A 60 1.52 10.59 -4.31
CA MET A 60 2.14 10.50 -5.63
C MET A 60 1.87 9.16 -6.30
N TRP A 61 1.96 8.06 -5.55
CA TRP A 61 1.66 6.73 -6.07
C TRP A 61 0.20 6.60 -6.51
N LEU A 62 -0.75 7.12 -5.73
CA LEU A 62 -2.17 7.14 -6.11
C LEU A 62 -2.42 7.97 -7.37
N ASP A 63 -1.79 9.15 -7.47
CA ASP A 63 -1.93 10.01 -8.66
C ASP A 63 -1.40 9.33 -9.92
N GLN A 64 -0.24 8.68 -9.82
CA GLN A 64 0.41 8.00 -10.96
C GLN A 64 -0.32 6.71 -11.38
N HIS A 65 -0.68 5.87 -10.41
CA HIS A 65 -1.15 4.51 -10.71
C HIS A 65 -2.66 4.41 -10.79
N HIS A 66 -3.41 5.30 -10.13
CA HIS A 66 -4.87 5.22 -10.09
C HIS A 66 -5.57 6.33 -10.88
N TYR A 67 -5.22 7.59 -10.63
CA TYR A 67 -5.93 8.71 -11.25
C TYR A 67 -5.43 9.04 -12.67
N SER A 68 -4.15 8.84 -12.97
CA SER A 68 -3.61 9.10 -14.32
C SER A 68 -4.12 8.12 -15.38
N GLN A 69 -4.44 6.88 -15.00
CA GLN A 69 -4.94 5.83 -15.92
C GLN A 69 -6.46 5.95 -16.21
N ARG A 70 -7.13 6.95 -15.64
CA ARG A 70 -8.60 7.13 -15.71
C ARG A 70 -9.04 8.47 -16.32
N LYS A 71 -8.13 9.14 -17.03
CA LYS A 71 -8.45 10.33 -17.84
C LYS A 71 -8.91 9.94 -19.24
#